data_AF-A0A530ZE25-F1
#
_entry.id   AF-A0A530ZE25-F1
#
_cell.length_a   1.000
_cell.length_b   1.000
_cell.length_c   1.000
_cell.angle_alpha   90.00
_cell.angle_beta   90.00
_cell.angle_gamma   90.00
#
_symmetry.space_group_name_H-M   'P 1'
#
loop_
_entity.id
_entity.type
_entity.pdbx_description
1 polymer ?
#
loop_
_entity_poly.entity_id
_entity_poly.type
_entity_poly.pdbx_seq_one_letter_code
_entity_poly.pdbx_strand_id
1 'polypeptide(L)'
;MVLAIADQNAISLLVRANVEATTIGLKPFIKKFRWIGKTNHYASNVVRELDVGPPATNVRKRNLAQYIAASTVLHANDGWSYLGRSIACLMVGDAHRALHLAYYAELRAGMSLLAGAGVGIFNNKHYVISAPNATAKLSVSKGTHHVVWMALEHWSKQPASGILFSRLIRPEGISLDDWFVPIGGSAALAPQARDWFMQWGMDLNLATSDRQARNESSYRPDGIPLSWEVSSAKVLEFTKDLWSTLEPSDQSSFEQIDRYILRLALEKQFRGVFGSQPNAANPTFVSHIQLVVQAQGLSPAATKRWEDFLLRRTAAMDPQIFANSTVKPTSVASDPMAVLSRAVLLLRVATGSAHDLLKQASFDANALAFWWKSIGIARGLWEPAVPPTQLSDLWADIRDMLLGVDDTNATDPGALSSINGLGYGMSGRLNMLCSHERVGLWGLCPA
;
A
#
# COMPACT_ATOMS: atom_id res chain seq x y z
N MET A 1 10.51 12.34 18.33
CA MET A 1 10.72 13.63 17.62
C MET A 1 9.34 14.11 17.16
N VAL A 2 8.88 15.30 17.54
CA VAL A 2 7.46 15.71 17.38
C VAL A 2 7.34 16.94 16.48
N LEU A 3 6.25 17.05 15.72
CA LEU A 3 5.92 18.24 14.91
C LEU A 3 5.70 19.45 15.80
N ALA A 4 6.02 20.65 15.31
CA ALA A 4 5.63 21.89 15.99
C ALA A 4 4.09 21.99 16.08
N ILE A 5 3.56 22.65 17.12
CA ILE A 5 2.10 22.79 17.35
C ILE A 5 1.42 23.41 16.12
N ALA A 6 2.04 24.40 15.48
CA ALA A 6 1.50 25.02 14.27
C ALA A 6 1.33 24.01 13.10
N ASP A 7 2.29 23.11 12.92
CA ASP A 7 2.22 22.08 11.88
C ASP A 7 1.22 20.98 12.22
N GLN A 8 1.14 20.60 13.50
CA GLN A 8 0.11 19.69 14.00
C GLN A 8 -1.29 20.24 13.70
N ASN A 9 -1.52 21.52 14.02
CA ASN A 9 -2.78 22.20 13.73
C ASN A 9 -3.07 22.24 12.21
N ALA A 10 -2.06 22.56 11.39
CA ALA A 10 -2.21 22.58 9.94
C ALA A 10 -2.62 21.19 9.36
N ILE A 11 -2.05 20.10 9.90
CA ILE A 11 -2.41 18.73 9.50
C ILE A 11 -3.78 18.32 10.05
N SER A 12 -4.11 18.69 11.29
CA SER A 12 -5.42 18.39 11.88
C SER A 12 -6.58 19.10 11.18
N LEU A 13 -6.32 20.25 10.55
CA LEU A 13 -7.30 21.03 9.78
C LEU A 13 -7.41 20.60 8.30
N LEU A 14 -6.72 19.53 7.88
CA LEU A 14 -6.84 19.03 6.52
C LEU A 14 -8.27 18.55 6.23
N VAL A 15 -8.79 18.97 5.09
CA VAL A 15 -10.10 18.54 4.59
C VAL A 15 -9.90 17.79 3.29
N ARG A 16 -10.22 16.49 3.27
CA ARG A 16 -10.04 15.63 2.08
C ARG A 16 -10.77 16.18 0.84
N ALA A 17 -11.92 16.82 1.02
CA ALA A 17 -12.66 17.48 -0.06
C ALA A 17 -11.84 18.57 -0.80
N ASN A 18 -10.86 19.20 -0.15
CA ASN A 18 -9.95 20.14 -0.82
C ASN A 18 -9.00 19.43 -1.79
N VAL A 19 -8.54 18.23 -1.43
CA VAL A 19 -7.73 17.38 -2.30
C VAL A 19 -8.58 16.87 -3.45
N GLU A 20 -9.80 16.38 -3.17
CA GLU A 20 -10.77 15.94 -4.19
C GLU A 20 -11.06 17.04 -5.22
N ALA A 21 -11.38 18.25 -4.77
CA ALA A 21 -11.61 19.40 -5.64
C ALA A 21 -10.36 19.77 -6.48
N THR A 22 -9.17 19.64 -5.89
CA THR A 22 -7.90 19.86 -6.61
C THR A 22 -7.66 18.77 -7.66
N THR A 23 -7.94 17.50 -7.34
CA THR A 23 -7.86 16.36 -8.26
C THR A 23 -8.85 16.49 -9.42
N ILE A 24 -10.09 16.94 -9.15
CA ILE A 24 -11.07 17.30 -10.19
C ILE A 24 -10.49 18.38 -11.13
N GLY A 25 -9.74 19.33 -10.58
CA GLY A 25 -9.04 20.37 -11.33
C GLY A 25 -7.98 19.83 -12.32
N LEU A 26 -7.61 18.56 -12.25
CA LEU A 26 -6.70 17.90 -13.20
C LEU A 26 -7.40 17.47 -14.51
N LYS A 27 -8.74 17.41 -14.54
CA LYS A 27 -9.53 16.99 -15.72
C LYS A 27 -9.07 17.61 -17.05
N PRO A 28 -8.82 18.93 -17.15
CA PRO A 28 -8.38 19.54 -18.40
C PRO A 28 -7.02 19.04 -18.91
N PHE A 29 -6.15 18.57 -18.01
CA PHE A 29 -4.83 18.04 -18.35
C PHE A 29 -4.89 16.56 -18.72
N ILE A 30 -5.69 15.79 -17.98
CA ILE A 30 -5.91 14.36 -18.25
C ILE A 30 -6.54 14.16 -19.64
N LYS A 31 -7.50 15.01 -20.03
CA LYS A 31 -8.04 15.06 -21.41
C LYS A 31 -6.98 15.34 -22.48
N LYS A 32 -5.83 15.91 -22.09
CA LYS A 32 -4.67 16.18 -22.94
C LYS A 32 -3.52 15.22 -22.66
N PHE A 33 -3.83 14.05 -22.10
CA PHE A 33 -2.92 12.93 -21.84
C PHE A 33 -1.75 13.31 -20.91
N ARG A 34 -2.04 14.07 -19.85
CA ARG A 34 -1.05 14.56 -18.86
C ARG A 34 -1.65 14.68 -17.47
N TRP A 35 -0.83 14.44 -16.44
CA TRP A 35 -1.21 14.65 -15.04
C TRP A 35 -1.44 16.12 -14.67
N ILE A 36 -0.57 17.02 -15.14
CA ILE A 36 -0.61 18.46 -14.85
C ILE A 36 -0.29 19.27 -16.12
N GLY A 37 -0.58 20.56 -16.11
CA GLY A 37 -0.32 21.45 -17.23
C GLY A 37 1.16 21.57 -17.58
N LYS A 38 1.50 21.70 -18.87
CA LYS A 38 2.89 21.89 -19.35
C LYS A 38 3.60 23.09 -18.73
N THR A 39 2.83 24.14 -18.41
CA THR A 39 3.33 25.38 -17.80
C THR A 39 3.24 25.34 -16.27
N ASN A 40 2.95 24.19 -15.67
CA ASN A 40 3.00 24.05 -14.22
C ASN A 40 4.45 24.22 -13.77
N HIS A 41 4.68 25.24 -12.92
CA HIS A 41 6.00 25.64 -12.47
C HIS A 41 6.80 24.49 -11.84
N TYR A 42 6.14 23.52 -11.20
CA TYR A 42 6.78 22.43 -10.45
C TYR A 42 6.88 21.11 -11.22
N ALA A 43 6.47 21.06 -12.48
CA ALA A 43 6.33 19.80 -13.22
C ALA A 43 7.65 19.05 -13.45
N SER A 44 8.77 19.77 -13.64
CA SER A 44 10.07 19.18 -13.95
C SER A 44 10.90 18.85 -12.71
N ASN A 45 10.97 19.77 -11.74
CA ASN A 45 11.76 19.59 -10.52
C ASN A 45 11.22 20.43 -9.36
N VAL A 46 10.18 19.92 -8.69
CA VAL A 46 9.52 20.61 -7.57
C VAL A 46 10.50 21.02 -6.45
N VAL A 47 11.51 20.19 -6.13
CA VAL A 47 12.46 20.48 -5.05
C VAL A 47 13.31 21.69 -5.41
N ARG A 48 13.91 21.70 -6.61
CA ARG A 48 14.72 22.82 -7.09
C ARG A 48 13.92 24.13 -7.11
N GLU A 49 12.69 24.10 -7.61
CA GLU A 49 11.86 25.31 -7.69
C GLU A 49 11.47 25.83 -6.30
N LEU A 50 11.23 24.94 -5.33
CA LEU A 50 10.97 25.32 -3.94
C LEU A 50 12.24 25.83 -3.23
N ASP A 51 13.42 25.38 -3.63
CA ASP A 51 14.70 25.91 -3.15
C ASP A 51 14.90 27.36 -3.60
N VAL A 52 14.55 27.68 -4.85
CA VAL A 52 14.56 29.05 -5.38
C VAL A 52 13.61 29.97 -4.61
N GLY A 53 12.41 29.51 -4.27
CA GLY A 53 11.51 30.30 -3.43
C GLY A 53 10.14 29.66 -3.15
N PRO A 54 9.40 30.18 -2.15
CA PRO A 54 8.06 29.69 -1.87
C PRO A 54 7.06 30.04 -3.00
N PRO A 55 5.91 29.34 -3.08
CA PRO A 55 4.82 29.70 -3.99
C PRO A 55 4.21 31.06 -3.61
N ALA A 56 4.79 32.14 -4.12
CA ALA A 56 4.44 33.53 -3.77
C ALA A 56 3.13 34.02 -4.42
N THR A 57 2.70 33.43 -5.54
CA THR A 57 1.49 33.83 -6.28
C THR A 57 0.40 32.76 -6.19
N ASN A 58 -0.86 33.14 -6.40
CA ASN A 58 -1.98 32.19 -6.44
C ASN A 58 -1.80 31.12 -7.53
N VAL A 59 -1.19 31.50 -8.67
CA VAL A 59 -0.86 30.55 -9.75
C VAL A 59 0.15 29.51 -9.28
N ARG A 60 1.22 29.92 -8.57
CA ARG A 60 2.21 28.99 -8.02
C ARG A 60 1.60 28.10 -6.93
N LYS A 61 0.80 28.66 -6.02
CA LYS A 61 0.08 27.86 -5.00
C LYS A 61 -0.80 26.78 -5.65
N ARG A 62 -1.56 27.14 -6.69
CA ARG A 62 -2.35 26.17 -7.48
C ARG A 62 -1.49 25.12 -8.14
N ASN A 63 -0.39 25.51 -8.79
CA ASN A 63 0.51 24.58 -9.44
C ASN A 63 1.09 23.55 -8.47
N LEU A 64 1.45 23.98 -7.25
CA LEU A 64 1.94 23.08 -6.21
C LEU A 64 0.83 22.16 -5.68
N ALA A 65 -0.37 22.68 -5.43
CA ALA A 65 -1.51 21.87 -5.00
C ALA A 65 -1.84 20.77 -6.03
N GLN A 66 -1.87 21.12 -7.33
CA GLN A 66 -2.08 20.18 -8.42
C GLN A 66 -0.97 19.13 -8.52
N TYR A 67 0.29 19.53 -8.26
CA TYR A 67 1.41 18.60 -8.19
C TYR A 67 1.22 17.60 -7.04
N ILE A 68 0.86 18.07 -5.84
CA ILE A 68 0.59 17.22 -4.68
C ILE A 68 -0.53 16.23 -4.99
N ALA A 69 -1.67 16.71 -5.51
CA ALA A 69 -2.81 15.85 -5.85
C ALA A 69 -2.44 14.78 -6.90
N ALA A 70 -1.71 15.14 -7.96
CA ALA A 70 -1.24 14.19 -8.97
C ALA A 70 -0.23 13.18 -8.39
N SER A 71 0.64 13.62 -7.47
CA SER A 71 1.67 12.77 -6.85
C SER A 71 1.11 11.63 -6.02
N THR A 72 -0.15 11.71 -5.54
CA THR A 72 -0.81 10.63 -4.80
C THR A 72 -0.80 9.32 -5.58
N VAL A 73 -1.21 9.35 -6.85
CA VAL A 73 -1.25 8.16 -7.73
C VAL A 73 0.17 7.71 -8.11
N LEU A 74 1.04 8.66 -8.44
CA LEU A 74 2.40 8.37 -8.88
C LEU A 74 3.24 7.74 -7.77
N HIS A 75 3.15 8.25 -6.54
CA HIS A 75 3.82 7.65 -5.40
C HIS A 75 3.30 6.24 -5.07
N ALA A 76 1.99 5.99 -5.17
CA ALA A 76 1.45 4.64 -4.96
C ALA A 76 2.03 3.65 -5.97
N ASN A 77 2.02 4.00 -7.26
CA ASN A 77 2.58 3.15 -8.30
C ASN A 77 4.10 2.95 -8.16
N ASP A 78 4.86 4.01 -7.86
CA ASP A 78 6.29 3.91 -7.58
C ASP A 78 6.58 2.95 -6.41
N GLY A 79 5.74 2.98 -5.37
CA GLY A 79 5.86 2.07 -4.24
C GLY A 79 5.69 0.60 -4.64
N TRP A 80 4.73 0.28 -5.51
CA TRP A 80 4.58 -1.06 -6.08
C TRP A 80 5.78 -1.47 -6.95
N SER A 81 6.37 -0.54 -7.72
CA SER A 81 7.64 -0.79 -8.43
C SER A 81 8.78 -1.12 -7.48
N TYR A 82 8.96 -0.36 -6.40
CA TYR A 82 9.99 -0.65 -5.39
C TYR A 82 9.76 -2.00 -4.71
N LEU A 83 8.50 -2.34 -4.40
CA LEU A 83 8.13 -3.62 -3.83
C LEU A 83 8.53 -4.77 -4.76
N GLY A 84 8.17 -4.70 -6.05
CA GLY A 84 8.51 -5.73 -7.02
C GLY A 84 10.02 -5.95 -7.17
N ARG A 85 10.80 -4.87 -7.07
CA ARG A 85 12.27 -4.94 -7.17
C ARG A 85 12.90 -5.44 -5.88
N SER A 86 12.29 -5.15 -4.73
CA SER A 86 12.65 -5.76 -3.46
C SER A 86 12.46 -7.28 -3.50
N ILE A 87 11.32 -7.76 -4.02
CA ILE A 87 11.07 -9.20 -4.21
C ILE A 87 12.09 -9.81 -5.18
N ALA A 88 12.43 -9.12 -6.28
CA ALA A 88 13.47 -9.59 -7.20
C ALA A 88 14.81 -9.81 -6.51
N CYS A 89 15.26 -8.85 -5.69
CA CYS A 89 16.47 -9.00 -4.88
C CYS A 89 16.38 -10.18 -3.91
N LEU A 90 15.23 -10.33 -3.25
CA LEU A 90 15.03 -11.42 -2.28
C LEU A 90 15.10 -12.80 -2.97
N MET A 91 14.47 -12.95 -4.13
CA MET A 91 14.44 -14.19 -4.92
C MET A 91 15.82 -14.63 -5.44
N VAL A 92 16.78 -13.70 -5.55
CA VAL A 92 18.17 -14.01 -5.92
C VAL A 92 19.14 -14.01 -4.72
N GLY A 93 18.61 -14.02 -3.49
CA GLY A 93 19.39 -14.12 -2.26
C GLY A 93 20.00 -12.81 -1.77
N ASP A 94 19.66 -11.67 -2.38
CA ASP A 94 20.13 -10.35 -1.96
C ASP A 94 19.16 -9.71 -0.97
N ALA A 95 19.13 -10.27 0.24
CA ALA A 95 18.31 -9.82 1.35
C ALA A 95 18.55 -8.34 1.71
N HIS A 96 19.79 -7.88 1.55
CA HIS A 96 20.20 -6.54 1.92
C HIS A 96 19.62 -5.48 0.97
N ARG A 97 19.76 -5.67 -0.35
CA ARG A 97 19.12 -4.77 -1.34
C ARG A 97 17.60 -4.91 -1.31
N ALA A 98 17.08 -6.10 -1.02
CA ALA A 98 15.65 -6.30 -0.80
C ALA A 98 15.13 -5.40 0.34
N LEU A 99 15.78 -5.42 1.50
CA LEU A 99 15.43 -4.56 2.64
C LEU A 99 15.41 -3.08 2.27
N HIS A 100 16.47 -2.60 1.60
CA HIS A 100 16.58 -1.20 1.18
C HIS A 100 15.44 -0.79 0.24
N LEU A 101 15.09 -1.62 -0.74
CA LEU A 101 14.00 -1.34 -1.68
C LEU A 101 12.62 -1.45 -1.03
N ALA A 102 12.41 -2.39 -0.10
CA ALA A 102 11.18 -2.53 0.65
C ALA A 102 10.89 -1.26 1.48
N TYR A 103 11.93 -0.70 2.08
CA TYR A 103 11.84 0.57 2.79
C TYR A 103 11.39 1.73 1.87
N TYR A 104 11.90 1.82 0.64
CA TYR A 104 11.41 2.83 -0.31
C TYR A 104 9.97 2.58 -0.76
N ALA A 105 9.54 1.33 -0.83
CA ALA A 105 8.14 0.99 -1.08
C ALA A 105 7.23 1.53 0.03
N GLU A 106 7.59 1.31 1.31
CA GLU A 106 6.88 1.85 2.47
C GLU A 106 6.88 3.39 2.48
N LEU A 107 8.03 4.02 2.21
CA LEU A 107 8.14 5.48 2.11
C LEU A 107 7.21 6.05 1.04
N ARG A 108 7.19 5.44 -0.15
CA ARG A 108 6.33 5.87 -1.25
C ARG A 108 4.85 5.68 -0.91
N ALA A 109 4.49 4.60 -0.23
CA ALA A 109 3.15 4.39 0.30
C ALA A 109 2.74 5.50 1.29
N GLY A 110 3.62 5.81 2.26
CA GLY A 110 3.40 6.89 3.22
C GLY A 110 3.26 8.26 2.55
N MET A 111 4.12 8.58 1.58
CA MET A 111 4.01 9.82 0.80
C MET A 111 2.71 9.89 -0.01
N SER A 112 2.30 8.79 -0.64
CA SER A 112 1.04 8.72 -1.39
C SER A 112 -0.16 8.98 -0.48
N LEU A 113 -0.22 8.29 0.66
CA LEU A 113 -1.31 8.43 1.63
C LEU A 113 -1.40 9.85 2.19
N LEU A 114 -0.25 10.42 2.57
CA LEU A 114 -0.15 11.79 3.05
C LEU A 114 -0.52 12.82 1.97
N ALA A 115 -0.07 12.64 0.72
CA ALA A 115 -0.47 13.50 -0.39
C ALA A 115 -1.99 13.43 -0.64
N GLY A 116 -2.57 12.22 -0.54
CA GLY A 116 -4.01 12.02 -0.63
C GLY A 116 -4.80 12.63 0.55
N ALA A 117 -4.17 12.81 1.70
CA ALA A 117 -4.70 13.61 2.81
C ALA A 117 -4.44 15.13 2.65
N GLY A 118 -3.57 15.52 1.72
CA GLY A 118 -3.25 16.91 1.40
C GLY A 118 -1.87 17.38 1.86
N VAL A 119 -0.98 16.50 2.33
CA VAL A 119 0.39 16.86 2.75
C VAL A 119 1.39 16.57 1.63
N GLY A 120 2.06 17.61 1.12
CA GLY A 120 3.16 17.53 0.17
C GLY A 120 4.53 17.58 0.86
N ILE A 121 5.38 16.58 0.60
CA ILE A 121 6.70 16.44 1.24
C ILE A 121 7.80 16.60 0.19
N PHE A 122 8.63 17.63 0.33
CA PHE A 122 9.67 17.98 -0.66
C PHE A 122 11.00 18.28 0.01
N ASN A 123 11.83 17.24 0.18
CA ASN A 123 13.14 17.32 0.83
C ASN A 123 13.07 17.93 2.25
N ASN A 124 13.17 19.27 2.37
CA ASN A 124 13.11 20.05 3.61
C ASN A 124 12.09 21.22 3.54
N LYS A 125 11.23 21.30 2.50
CA LYS A 125 10.20 22.33 2.35
C LYS A 125 8.84 21.68 2.11
N HIS A 126 8.07 21.50 3.17
CA HIS A 126 6.81 20.76 3.12
C HIS A 126 5.61 21.71 3.10
N TYR A 127 4.51 21.26 2.50
CA TYR A 127 3.31 22.06 2.30
C TYR A 127 2.06 21.22 2.57
N VAL A 128 0.95 21.89 2.84
CA VAL A 128 -0.38 21.30 2.90
C VAL A 128 -1.29 21.94 1.88
N ILE A 129 -2.26 21.19 1.34
CA ILE A 129 -3.38 21.73 0.56
C ILE A 129 -4.38 22.32 1.56
N SER A 130 -4.27 23.63 1.80
CA SER A 130 -5.07 24.33 2.81
C SER A 130 -6.47 24.69 2.34
N ALA A 131 -6.68 24.76 1.03
CA ALA A 131 -7.97 24.96 0.36
C ALA A 131 -7.89 24.41 -1.07
N PRO A 132 -8.99 24.27 -1.82
CA PRO A 132 -8.93 23.81 -3.21
C PRO A 132 -7.95 24.66 -4.02
N ASN A 133 -6.97 24.01 -4.67
CA ASN A 133 -5.92 24.69 -5.46
C ASN A 133 -5.07 25.72 -4.67
N ALA A 134 -4.98 25.60 -3.34
CA ALA A 134 -4.15 26.47 -2.51
C ALA A 134 -3.25 25.67 -1.57
N THR A 135 -2.05 26.18 -1.30
CA THR A 135 -1.10 25.55 -0.39
C THR A 135 -0.63 26.48 0.71
N ALA A 136 -0.40 25.93 1.90
CA ALA A 136 0.27 26.59 3.01
C ALA A 136 1.56 25.83 3.37
N LYS A 137 2.61 26.54 3.76
CA LYS A 137 3.91 25.96 4.10
C LYS A 137 3.87 25.43 5.54
N LEU A 138 4.45 24.25 5.77
CA LEU A 138 4.76 23.76 7.12
C LEU A 138 6.07 24.38 7.62
N SER A 139 6.15 24.60 8.92
CA SER A 139 7.34 25.17 9.58
C SER A 139 8.49 24.16 9.71
N VAL A 140 8.19 22.85 9.79
CA VAL A 140 9.19 21.79 9.81
C VAL A 140 10.06 21.82 8.54
N SER A 141 11.37 21.66 8.71
CA SER A 141 12.36 21.66 7.63
C SER A 141 13.29 20.44 7.69
N LYS A 142 12.77 19.30 8.15
CA LYS A 142 13.53 18.05 8.27
C LYS A 142 13.49 17.27 6.96
N GLY A 143 14.44 16.34 6.77
CA GLY A 143 14.48 15.52 5.57
C GLY A 143 13.22 14.66 5.38
N THR A 144 12.94 14.29 4.14
CA THR A 144 11.75 13.53 3.69
C THR A 144 11.32 12.43 4.67
N HIS A 145 12.21 11.50 5.01
CA HIS A 145 11.87 10.36 5.87
C HIS A 145 11.37 10.77 7.26
N HIS A 146 12.02 11.77 7.88
CA HIS A 146 11.59 12.29 9.17
C HIS A 146 10.19 12.87 9.10
N VAL A 147 9.93 13.68 8.07
CA VAL A 147 8.65 14.37 7.95
C VAL A 147 7.53 13.42 7.54
N VAL A 148 7.80 12.39 6.71
CA VAL A 148 6.80 11.35 6.42
C VAL A 148 6.39 10.65 7.70
N TRP A 149 7.33 10.15 8.50
CA TRP A 149 7.00 9.50 9.78
C TRP A 149 6.23 10.43 10.72
N MET A 150 6.75 11.64 10.94
CA MET A 150 6.14 12.60 11.85
C MET A 150 4.72 13.02 11.43
N ALA A 151 4.50 13.23 10.13
CA ALA A 151 3.19 13.56 9.59
C ALA A 151 2.22 12.37 9.63
N LEU A 152 2.69 11.17 9.27
CA LEU A 152 1.89 9.95 9.31
C LEU A 152 1.47 9.61 10.75
N GLU A 153 2.40 9.72 11.71
CA GLU A 153 2.11 9.51 13.14
C GLU A 153 1.06 10.49 13.67
N HIS A 154 1.13 11.76 13.27
CA HIS A 154 0.17 12.76 13.72
C HIS A 154 -1.19 12.59 13.04
N TRP A 155 -1.19 12.37 11.72
CA TRP A 155 -2.40 12.20 10.92
C TRP A 155 -3.15 10.90 11.28
N SER A 156 -2.44 9.80 11.54
CA SER A 156 -3.06 8.52 11.88
C SER A 156 -3.84 8.56 13.19
N LYS A 157 -3.53 9.51 14.09
CA LYS A 157 -4.25 9.74 15.35
C LYS A 157 -5.55 10.53 15.19
N GLN A 158 -5.80 11.11 14.01
CA GLN A 158 -7.01 11.90 13.74
C GLN A 158 -8.20 10.98 13.40
N PRO A 159 -9.44 11.31 13.80
CA PRO A 159 -10.62 10.51 13.44
C PRO A 159 -10.79 10.28 11.93
N ALA A 160 -10.38 11.27 11.12
CA ALA A 160 -10.45 11.20 9.66
C ALA A 160 -9.62 10.06 9.06
N SER A 161 -8.52 9.63 9.69
CA SER A 161 -7.72 8.49 9.21
C SER A 161 -8.47 7.17 9.37
N GLY A 162 -9.16 6.99 10.50
CA GLY A 162 -9.97 5.81 10.80
C GLY A 162 -11.18 5.70 9.87
N ILE A 163 -11.89 6.81 9.65
CA ILE A 163 -13.01 6.88 8.68
C ILE A 163 -12.53 6.55 7.27
N LEU A 164 -11.37 7.08 6.87
CA LEU A 164 -10.80 6.75 5.58
C LEU A 164 -10.49 5.25 5.51
N PHE A 165 -9.80 4.70 6.50
CA PHE A 165 -9.43 3.30 6.52
C PHE A 165 -10.65 2.36 6.41
N SER A 166 -11.70 2.59 7.22
CA SER A 166 -12.90 1.74 7.20
C SER A 166 -13.64 1.80 5.87
N ARG A 167 -13.59 2.93 5.16
CA ARG A 167 -14.17 3.10 3.83
C ARG A 167 -13.38 2.42 2.71
N LEU A 168 -12.05 2.35 2.85
CA LEU A 168 -11.15 1.88 1.78
C LEU A 168 -11.02 0.35 1.71
N ILE A 169 -11.15 -0.33 2.84
CA ILE A 169 -11.10 -1.79 2.91
C ILE A 169 -12.49 -2.33 2.63
N ARG A 170 -12.62 -3.13 1.57
CA ARG A 170 -13.91 -3.50 0.98
C ARG A 170 -13.98 -4.97 0.56
N PRO A 171 -13.94 -5.92 1.51
CA PRO A 171 -14.22 -7.32 1.20
C PRO A 171 -15.66 -7.48 0.70
N GLU A 172 -15.86 -8.28 -0.35
CA GLU A 172 -17.13 -8.40 -1.09
C GLU A 172 -17.61 -7.05 -1.69
N GLY A 173 -16.72 -6.07 -1.84
CA GLY A 173 -17.09 -4.70 -2.22
C GLY A 173 -17.80 -3.89 -1.11
N ILE A 174 -18.06 -4.49 0.06
CA ILE A 174 -18.73 -3.90 1.22
C ILE A 174 -17.67 -3.29 2.15
N SER A 175 -17.85 -2.03 2.56
CA SER A 175 -16.84 -1.37 3.39
C SER A 175 -16.76 -1.96 4.79
N LEU A 176 -15.59 -1.87 5.46
CA LEU A 176 -15.50 -2.32 6.85
C LEU A 176 -16.45 -1.55 7.77
N ASP A 177 -16.79 -0.30 7.45
CA ASP A 177 -17.80 0.43 8.22
C ASP A 177 -19.16 -0.29 8.18
N ASP A 178 -19.61 -0.67 6.99
CA ASP A 178 -20.85 -1.43 6.76
C ASP A 178 -20.83 -2.80 7.44
N TRP A 179 -19.69 -3.52 7.35
CA TRP A 179 -19.50 -4.78 8.07
C TRP A 179 -19.65 -4.64 9.58
N PHE A 180 -19.24 -3.49 10.14
CA PHE A 180 -19.27 -3.25 11.58
C PHE A 180 -20.56 -2.59 12.07
N VAL A 181 -21.46 -2.13 11.20
CA VAL A 181 -22.77 -1.52 11.58
C VAL A 181 -23.50 -2.32 12.67
N PRO A 182 -23.61 -3.66 12.62
CA PRO A 182 -24.35 -4.45 13.62
C PRO A 182 -23.70 -4.48 15.00
N ILE A 183 -22.44 -4.07 15.10
CA ILE A 183 -21.59 -4.21 16.30
C ILE A 183 -20.92 -2.88 16.71
N GLY A 184 -21.47 -1.74 16.26
CA GLY A 184 -21.05 -0.39 16.68
C GLY A 184 -20.44 0.49 15.58
N GLY A 185 -20.40 0.03 14.32
CA GLY A 185 -19.92 0.78 13.16
C GLY A 185 -18.46 1.21 13.22
N SER A 186 -18.09 2.26 12.50
CA SER A 186 -16.73 2.80 12.43
C SER A 186 -16.06 3.07 13.78
N ALA A 187 -16.84 3.38 14.83
CA ALA A 187 -16.32 3.65 16.16
C ALA A 187 -15.63 2.41 16.77
N ALA A 188 -16.11 1.21 16.45
CA ALA A 188 -15.50 -0.05 16.88
C ALA A 188 -14.15 -0.35 16.19
N LEU A 189 -13.90 0.26 15.02
CA LEU A 189 -12.69 0.06 14.21
C LEU A 189 -11.58 1.09 14.46
N ALA A 190 -11.93 2.29 14.91
CA ALA A 190 -11.02 3.43 14.95
C ALA A 190 -9.71 3.17 15.74
N PRO A 191 -9.72 2.53 16.92
CA PRO A 191 -8.48 2.21 17.65
C PRO A 191 -7.57 1.27 16.86
N GLN A 192 -8.15 0.29 16.16
CA GLN A 192 -7.39 -0.70 15.41
C GLN A 192 -6.79 -0.13 14.13
N ALA A 193 -7.53 0.71 13.39
CA ALA A 193 -7.01 1.41 12.22
C ALA A 193 -5.78 2.26 12.57
N ARG A 194 -5.84 2.97 13.71
CA ARG A 194 -4.70 3.75 14.23
C ARG A 194 -3.49 2.85 14.51
N ASP A 195 -3.69 1.77 15.25
CA ASP A 195 -2.59 0.84 15.59
C ASP A 195 -1.92 0.28 14.32
N TRP A 196 -2.72 -0.06 13.32
CA TRP A 196 -2.23 -0.57 12.04
C TRP A 196 -1.43 0.45 11.25
N PHE A 197 -1.86 1.70 11.15
CA PHE A 197 -1.04 2.73 10.49
C PHE A 197 0.32 2.90 11.18
N MET A 198 0.35 2.84 12.50
CA MET A 198 1.60 2.94 13.25
C MET A 198 2.48 1.71 13.06
N GLN A 199 1.88 0.51 13.04
CA GLN A 199 2.60 -0.74 12.80
C GLN A 199 3.14 -0.81 11.38
N TRP A 200 2.37 -0.41 10.36
CA TRP A 200 2.73 -0.56 8.95
C TRP A 200 3.63 0.55 8.41
N GLY A 201 3.79 1.65 9.16
CA GLY A 201 4.72 2.72 8.81
C GLY A 201 5.99 2.74 9.68
N MET A 202 6.20 1.76 10.56
CA MET A 202 7.19 1.88 11.63
C MET A 202 8.64 1.90 11.15
N ASP A 203 8.98 1.36 9.97
CA ASP A 203 10.38 1.41 9.50
C ASP A 203 10.80 2.84 9.13
N LEU A 204 9.84 3.69 8.75
CA LEU A 204 10.04 5.13 8.58
C LEU A 204 10.57 5.80 9.85
N ASN A 205 10.27 5.27 11.04
CA ASN A 205 10.83 5.78 12.29
C ASN A 205 12.29 5.37 12.46
N LEU A 206 12.67 4.15 12.11
CA LEU A 206 14.04 3.67 12.35
C LEU A 206 15.04 4.27 11.39
N ALA A 207 14.69 4.42 10.13
CA ALA A 207 15.57 5.03 9.14
C ALA A 207 15.86 6.52 9.41
N THR A 208 15.07 7.17 10.28
CA THR A 208 15.38 8.52 10.80
C THR A 208 16.54 8.53 11.78
N SER A 209 16.73 7.44 12.51
CA SER A 209 17.84 7.25 13.43
C SER A 209 19.04 6.58 12.75
N ASP A 210 18.80 5.90 11.63
CA ASP A 210 19.79 5.01 11.01
C ASP A 210 20.36 5.55 9.69
N ARG A 211 21.12 6.64 9.79
CA ARG A 211 22.03 7.05 8.72
C ARG A 211 23.17 6.04 8.54
N GLN A 212 23.51 5.27 9.59
CA GLN A 212 24.63 4.32 9.59
C GLN A 212 24.32 3.03 8.84
N ALA A 213 23.23 2.31 9.09
CA ALA A 213 22.87 1.10 8.33
C ALA A 213 22.60 1.39 6.85
N ARG A 214 22.10 2.60 6.53
CA ARG A 214 22.02 3.08 5.14
C ARG A 214 23.40 3.32 4.55
N ASN A 215 24.30 3.96 5.29
CA ASN A 215 25.68 4.13 4.83
C ASN A 215 26.41 2.78 4.72
N GLU A 216 26.11 1.80 5.57
CA GLU A 216 26.63 0.45 5.48
C GLU A 216 26.20 -0.21 4.16
N SER A 217 24.92 -0.05 3.76
CA SER A 217 24.41 -0.55 2.47
C SER A 217 25.03 0.04 1.21
N SER A 218 25.52 1.28 1.31
CA SER A 218 25.94 2.09 0.16
C SER A 218 27.46 2.25 0.06
N TYR A 219 28.20 2.08 1.16
CA TYR A 219 29.63 2.40 1.22
C TYR A 219 30.52 1.26 1.74
N ARG A 220 29.97 0.18 2.31
CA ARG A 220 30.78 -0.94 2.79
C ARG A 220 30.86 -1.99 1.67
N PRO A 221 32.07 -2.37 1.18
CA PRO A 221 32.19 -3.52 0.30
C PRO A 221 31.82 -4.77 1.09
N ASP A 222 30.75 -5.44 0.67
CA ASP A 222 30.18 -6.57 1.40
C ASP A 222 30.91 -7.88 1.09
N GLY A 223 31.38 -8.55 2.14
CA GLY A 223 31.57 -10.00 2.12
C GLY A 223 30.29 -10.61 2.70
N ILE A 224 29.55 -11.41 1.91
CA ILE A 224 28.21 -11.95 2.24
C ILE A 224 28.20 -12.49 3.68
N PRO A 225 27.68 -11.74 4.67
CA PRO A 225 27.67 -12.18 6.04
C PRO A 225 26.53 -13.21 6.22
N LEU A 226 26.75 -14.21 7.06
CA LEU A 226 25.76 -15.26 7.36
C LEU A 226 24.41 -14.70 7.81
N SER A 227 24.39 -13.51 8.43
CA SER A 227 23.16 -12.82 8.85
C SER A 227 22.27 -12.36 7.71
N TRP A 228 22.74 -12.38 6.46
CA TRP A 228 21.98 -11.99 5.27
C TRP A 228 21.62 -13.18 4.37
N GLU A 229 21.96 -14.40 4.80
CA GLU A 229 21.51 -15.61 4.10
C GLU A 229 20.00 -15.78 4.25
N VAL A 230 19.33 -16.02 3.13
CA VAL A 230 17.90 -16.32 3.09
C VAL A 230 17.66 -17.71 2.54
N SER A 231 16.68 -18.39 3.12
CA SER A 231 16.24 -19.69 2.62
C SER A 231 15.39 -19.50 1.37
N SER A 232 15.80 -20.15 0.28
CA SER A 232 15.02 -20.27 -0.96
C SER A 232 13.58 -20.69 -0.72
N ALA A 233 13.35 -21.72 0.11
CA ALA A 233 12.03 -22.22 0.45
C ALA A 233 11.17 -21.13 1.12
N LYS A 234 11.72 -20.43 2.12
CA LYS A 234 11.00 -19.32 2.78
C LYS A 234 10.68 -18.18 1.83
N VAL A 235 11.63 -17.82 0.97
CA VAL A 235 11.48 -16.74 -0.01
C VAL A 235 10.40 -17.07 -1.04
N LEU A 236 10.40 -18.30 -1.55
CA LEU A 236 9.39 -18.77 -2.49
C LEU A 236 8.01 -18.82 -1.84
N GLU A 237 7.90 -19.40 -0.65
CA GLU A 237 6.64 -19.49 0.10
C GLU A 237 6.06 -18.10 0.38
N PHE A 238 6.89 -17.18 0.88
CA PHE A 238 6.49 -15.79 1.11
C PHE A 238 6.02 -15.10 -0.18
N THR A 239 6.72 -15.30 -1.30
CA THR A 239 6.36 -14.70 -2.58
C THR A 239 5.02 -15.23 -3.12
N LYS A 240 4.79 -16.54 -2.99
CA LYS A 240 3.51 -17.16 -3.38
C LYS A 240 2.35 -16.67 -2.50
N ASP A 241 2.55 -16.64 -1.19
CA ASP A 241 1.56 -16.18 -0.22
C ASP A 241 1.24 -14.68 -0.41
N LEU A 242 2.25 -13.86 -0.69
CA LEU A 242 2.09 -12.45 -1.02
C LEU A 242 1.20 -12.25 -2.26
N TRP A 243 1.51 -12.91 -3.37
CA TRP A 243 0.68 -12.81 -4.58
C TRP A 243 -0.74 -13.30 -4.34
N SER A 244 -0.90 -14.44 -3.66
CA SER A 244 -2.23 -14.99 -3.31
C SER A 244 -3.03 -14.01 -2.45
N THR A 245 -2.36 -13.22 -1.61
CA THR A 245 -3.00 -12.18 -0.79
C THR A 245 -3.42 -10.95 -1.60
N LEU A 246 -2.83 -10.74 -2.78
CA LEU A 246 -3.10 -9.59 -3.66
C LEU A 246 -4.05 -9.90 -4.81
N GLU A 247 -4.60 -11.12 -4.87
CA GLU A 247 -5.55 -11.51 -5.90
C GLU A 247 -6.82 -10.61 -5.86
N PRO A 248 -7.21 -10.04 -7.01
CA PRO A 248 -8.48 -9.34 -7.16
C PRO A 248 -9.65 -10.31 -7.31
N SER A 249 -10.86 -9.82 -7.06
CA SER A 249 -12.12 -10.47 -7.44
C SER A 249 -12.93 -9.55 -8.35
N ASP A 250 -14.04 -10.05 -8.87
CA ASP A 250 -15.01 -9.25 -9.64
C ASP A 250 -15.61 -8.10 -8.80
N GLN A 251 -15.62 -8.24 -7.47
CA GLN A 251 -16.22 -7.27 -6.54
C GLN A 251 -15.20 -6.28 -5.98
N SER A 252 -13.91 -6.65 -5.92
CA SER A 252 -12.88 -5.84 -5.28
C SER A 252 -11.49 -6.11 -5.86
N SER A 253 -10.75 -5.05 -6.21
CA SER A 253 -9.35 -5.13 -6.67
C SER A 253 -8.37 -5.69 -5.63
N PHE A 254 -8.82 -5.89 -4.38
CA PHE A 254 -8.01 -6.34 -3.24
C PHE A 254 -8.80 -7.28 -2.32
N GLU A 255 -9.66 -8.13 -2.88
CA GLU A 255 -10.56 -9.00 -2.12
C GLU A 255 -9.82 -9.84 -1.07
N GLN A 256 -8.73 -10.51 -1.47
CA GLN A 256 -8.04 -11.45 -0.58
C GLN A 256 -7.44 -10.75 0.64
N ILE A 257 -6.66 -9.68 0.48
CA ILE A 257 -6.09 -8.97 1.63
C ILE A 257 -7.18 -8.35 2.51
N ASP A 258 -8.25 -7.82 1.91
CA ASP A 258 -9.32 -7.14 2.63
C ASP A 258 -10.13 -8.09 3.51
N ARG A 259 -10.40 -9.33 3.05
CA ARG A 259 -11.11 -10.33 3.86
C ARG A 259 -10.32 -10.71 5.12
N TYR A 260 -9.00 -10.82 5.03
CA TYR A 260 -8.16 -11.10 6.20
C TYR A 260 -8.12 -9.91 7.15
N ILE A 261 -8.09 -8.67 6.64
CA ILE A 261 -8.22 -7.47 7.47
C ILE A 261 -9.55 -7.48 8.23
N LEU A 262 -10.67 -7.82 7.57
CA LEU A 262 -11.98 -7.95 8.22
C LEU A 262 -11.95 -9.00 9.35
N ARG A 263 -11.43 -10.20 9.09
CA ARG A 263 -11.31 -11.26 10.11
C ARG A 263 -10.52 -10.76 11.32
N LEU A 264 -9.33 -10.21 11.10
CA LEU A 264 -8.48 -9.71 12.19
C LEU A 264 -9.12 -8.53 12.94
N ALA A 265 -9.94 -7.74 12.26
CA ALA A 265 -10.73 -6.68 12.87
C ALA A 265 -11.81 -7.23 13.81
N LEU A 266 -12.61 -8.16 13.33
CA LEU A 266 -13.68 -8.80 14.11
C LEU A 266 -13.12 -9.58 15.31
N GLU A 267 -12.03 -10.31 15.12
CA GLU A 267 -11.37 -11.03 16.22
C GLU A 267 -10.85 -10.09 17.30
N LYS A 268 -10.22 -8.97 16.93
CA LYS A 268 -9.70 -7.99 17.90
C LYS A 268 -10.84 -7.28 18.62
N GLN A 269 -11.88 -6.88 17.89
CA GLN A 269 -13.08 -6.26 18.46
C GLN A 269 -13.75 -7.22 19.46
N PHE A 270 -13.94 -8.48 19.07
CA PHE A 270 -14.56 -9.49 19.93
C PHE A 270 -13.77 -9.71 21.22
N ARG A 271 -12.44 -9.85 21.12
CA ARG A 271 -11.57 -9.94 22.32
C ARG A 271 -11.72 -8.72 23.22
N GLY A 272 -11.80 -7.51 22.64
CA GLY A 272 -11.94 -6.26 23.38
C GLY A 272 -13.27 -6.13 24.12
N VAL A 273 -14.37 -6.62 23.54
CA VAL A 273 -15.72 -6.52 24.13
C VAL A 273 -16.02 -7.66 25.10
N PHE A 274 -15.67 -8.90 24.74
CA PHE A 274 -16.08 -10.09 25.49
C PHE A 274 -14.97 -10.70 26.35
N GLY A 275 -13.73 -10.18 26.27
CA GLY A 275 -12.59 -10.72 27.03
C GLY A 275 -12.26 -12.19 26.73
N SER A 276 -12.78 -12.72 25.61
CA SER A 276 -12.80 -14.14 25.29
C SER A 276 -12.06 -14.43 23.99
N GLN A 277 -11.57 -15.67 23.83
CA GLN A 277 -10.88 -16.06 22.60
C GLN A 277 -11.87 -16.21 21.43
N PRO A 278 -11.56 -15.64 20.25
CA PRO A 278 -12.37 -15.76 19.04
C PRO A 278 -12.00 -17.07 18.33
N ASN A 279 -12.78 -18.13 18.58
CA ASN A 279 -12.59 -19.42 17.92
C ASN A 279 -13.96 -20.07 17.65
N ALA A 280 -14.00 -20.99 16.69
CA ALA A 280 -15.25 -21.63 16.25
C ALA A 280 -15.92 -22.51 17.33
N ALA A 281 -15.20 -22.87 18.40
CA ALA A 281 -15.77 -23.61 19.53
C ALA A 281 -16.46 -22.70 20.55
N ASN A 282 -16.28 -21.37 20.47
CA ASN A 282 -16.92 -20.39 21.34
C ASN A 282 -18.30 -19.98 20.76
N PRO A 283 -19.44 -20.39 21.38
CA PRO A 283 -20.77 -20.10 20.83
C PRO A 283 -21.07 -18.61 20.74
N THR A 284 -20.49 -17.80 21.64
CA THR A 284 -20.63 -16.33 21.62
C THR A 284 -19.92 -15.74 20.40
N PHE A 285 -18.74 -16.26 20.05
CA PHE A 285 -18.03 -15.82 18.85
C PHE A 285 -18.78 -16.25 17.58
N VAL A 286 -19.29 -17.48 17.54
CA VAL A 286 -20.12 -17.96 16.41
C VAL A 286 -21.34 -17.05 16.21
N SER A 287 -22.09 -16.77 17.29
CA SER A 287 -23.27 -15.89 17.23
C SER A 287 -22.90 -14.46 16.81
N HIS A 288 -21.75 -13.96 17.27
CA HIS A 288 -21.23 -12.64 16.88
C HIS A 288 -20.92 -12.56 15.38
N ILE A 289 -20.25 -13.56 14.81
CA ILE A 289 -19.97 -13.62 13.37
C ILE A 289 -21.27 -13.76 12.57
N GLN A 290 -22.20 -14.62 13.01
CA GLN A 290 -23.50 -14.80 12.34
C GLN A 290 -24.29 -13.49 12.29
N LEU A 291 -24.33 -12.72 13.38
CA LEU A 291 -24.96 -11.40 13.42
C LEU A 291 -24.36 -10.46 12.36
N VAL A 292 -23.01 -10.40 12.31
CA VAL A 292 -22.27 -9.53 11.38
C VAL A 292 -22.54 -9.91 9.93
N VAL A 293 -22.47 -11.20 9.59
CA VAL A 293 -22.64 -11.69 8.21
C VAL A 293 -24.10 -11.60 7.75
N GLN A 294 -25.07 -11.94 8.60
CA GLN A 294 -26.50 -11.87 8.26
C GLN A 294 -26.95 -10.45 7.94
N ALA A 295 -26.41 -9.46 8.66
CA ALA A 295 -26.73 -8.06 8.43
C ALA A 295 -26.32 -7.54 7.04
N GLN A 296 -25.42 -8.23 6.34
CA GLN A 296 -24.96 -7.83 5.02
C GLN A 296 -25.95 -8.16 3.89
N GLY A 297 -27.01 -8.94 4.17
CA GLY A 297 -28.01 -9.29 3.15
C GLY A 297 -27.48 -10.13 1.98
N LEU A 298 -26.42 -10.90 2.21
CA LEU A 298 -25.79 -11.76 1.20
C LEU A 298 -26.68 -12.97 0.84
N SER A 299 -26.41 -13.59 -0.32
CA SER A 299 -27.05 -14.86 -0.68
C SER A 299 -26.70 -15.98 0.32
N PRO A 300 -27.55 -17.02 0.50
CA PRO A 300 -27.26 -18.10 1.45
C PRO A 300 -25.90 -18.77 1.24
N ALA A 301 -25.47 -18.92 -0.03
CA ALA A 301 -24.17 -19.48 -0.37
C ALA A 301 -23.01 -18.55 0.05
N ALA A 302 -23.15 -17.23 -0.19
CA ALA A 302 -22.17 -16.25 0.22
C ALA A 302 -22.09 -16.09 1.75
N THR A 303 -23.24 -16.07 2.43
CA THR A 303 -23.31 -16.08 3.91
C THR A 303 -22.53 -17.26 4.49
N LYS A 304 -22.79 -18.48 4.00
CA LYS A 304 -22.07 -19.67 4.48
C LYS A 304 -20.56 -19.57 4.22
N ARG A 305 -20.15 -19.14 3.02
CA ARG A 305 -18.73 -18.94 2.68
C ARG A 305 -18.05 -17.96 3.63
N TRP A 306 -18.70 -16.84 3.94
CA TRP A 306 -18.17 -15.83 4.86
C TRP A 306 -18.11 -16.30 6.30
N GLU A 307 -19.15 -16.99 6.79
CA GLU A 307 -19.13 -17.60 8.12
C GLU A 307 -17.99 -18.63 8.23
N ASP A 308 -17.85 -19.51 7.24
CA ASP A 308 -16.80 -20.54 7.24
C ASP A 308 -15.38 -19.92 7.21
N PHE A 309 -15.19 -18.84 6.47
CA PHE A 309 -13.93 -18.09 6.46
C PHE A 309 -13.64 -17.37 7.78
N LEU A 310 -14.60 -16.58 8.28
CA LEU A 310 -14.43 -15.78 9.51
C LEU A 310 -14.30 -16.65 10.76
N LEU A 311 -14.90 -17.84 10.75
CA LEU A 311 -14.76 -18.85 11.80
C LEU A 311 -13.55 -19.77 11.60
N ARG A 312 -12.65 -19.46 10.64
CA ARG A 312 -11.42 -20.23 10.34
C ARG A 312 -11.67 -21.70 9.96
N ARG A 313 -12.87 -22.05 9.48
CA ARG A 313 -13.20 -23.39 8.94
C ARG A 313 -12.60 -23.58 7.56
N THR A 314 -12.46 -22.48 6.80
CA THR A 314 -11.67 -22.41 5.57
C THR A 314 -10.52 -21.42 5.77
N ALA A 315 -9.34 -21.71 5.22
CA ALA A 315 -8.16 -20.86 5.36
C ALA A 315 -7.85 -20.51 6.83
N ALA A 316 -7.60 -21.54 7.63
CA ALA A 316 -7.41 -21.44 9.08
C ALA A 316 -6.25 -20.52 9.48
N MET A 317 -5.20 -20.48 8.67
CA MET A 317 -4.04 -19.61 8.87
C MET A 317 -4.20 -18.27 8.15
N ASP A 318 -3.64 -17.22 8.75
CA ASP A 318 -3.53 -15.91 8.12
C ASP A 318 -2.27 -15.86 7.23
N PRO A 319 -2.27 -15.08 6.13
CA PRO A 319 -1.10 -14.85 5.31
C PRO A 319 0.10 -14.39 6.13
N GLN A 320 1.28 -14.80 5.69
CA GLN A 320 2.55 -14.48 6.35
C GLN A 320 2.74 -12.98 6.50
N ILE A 321 2.21 -12.17 5.57
CA ILE A 321 2.34 -10.71 5.65
C ILE A 321 1.76 -10.14 6.96
N PHE A 322 0.69 -10.71 7.50
CA PHE A 322 0.11 -10.23 8.74
C PHE A 322 1.02 -10.54 9.94
N ALA A 323 1.53 -11.77 10.01
CA ALA A 323 2.46 -12.18 11.07
C ALA A 323 3.79 -11.40 10.99
N ASN A 324 4.42 -11.37 9.82
CA ASN A 324 5.69 -10.69 9.57
C ASN A 324 5.59 -9.18 9.84
N SER A 325 4.45 -8.55 9.55
CA SER A 325 4.27 -7.12 9.83
C SER A 325 4.35 -6.74 11.31
N THR A 326 4.13 -7.69 12.22
CA THR A 326 4.22 -7.48 13.68
C THR A 326 5.65 -7.53 14.22
N VAL A 327 6.59 -8.08 13.44
CA VAL A 327 8.00 -8.18 13.82
C VAL A 327 8.59 -6.78 13.87
N LYS A 328 8.90 -6.32 15.08
CA LYS A 328 9.49 -5.00 15.30
C LYS A 328 10.91 -4.97 14.74
N PRO A 329 11.30 -3.87 14.06
CA PRO A 329 12.66 -3.75 13.57
C PRO A 329 13.61 -3.67 14.76
N THR A 330 14.67 -4.48 14.74
CA THR A 330 15.72 -4.47 15.77
C THR A 330 16.97 -3.78 15.21
N SER A 331 17.83 -3.26 16.08
CA SER A 331 19.02 -2.50 15.69
C SER A 331 20.14 -3.34 15.05
N VAL A 332 19.99 -4.66 14.92
CA VAL A 332 21.09 -5.57 14.55
C VAL A 332 20.86 -6.24 13.18
N ALA A 333 19.62 -6.46 12.77
CA ALA A 333 19.23 -6.84 11.41
C ALA A 333 17.71 -6.74 11.30
N SER A 334 17.20 -5.91 10.39
CA SER A 334 15.78 -5.92 10.07
C SER A 334 15.48 -7.03 9.06
N ASP A 335 14.47 -7.85 9.34
CA ASP A 335 14.02 -8.90 8.43
C ASP A 335 13.39 -8.26 7.18
N PRO A 336 13.93 -8.52 5.96
CA PRO A 336 13.37 -7.99 4.72
C PRO A 336 11.88 -8.35 4.53
N MET A 337 11.47 -9.55 4.93
CA MET A 337 10.06 -9.98 4.81
C MET A 337 9.14 -9.18 5.74
N ALA A 338 9.64 -8.77 6.91
CA ALA A 338 8.88 -7.92 7.82
C ALA A 338 8.64 -6.52 7.23
N VAL A 339 9.69 -5.90 6.66
CA VAL A 339 9.58 -4.58 6.00
C VAL A 339 8.71 -4.67 4.75
N LEU A 340 8.89 -5.71 3.92
CA LEU A 340 8.04 -5.98 2.76
C LEU A 340 6.56 -6.08 3.15
N SER A 341 6.27 -6.83 4.22
CA SER A 341 4.89 -7.04 4.69
C SER A 341 4.23 -5.73 5.13
N ARG A 342 4.96 -4.86 5.84
CA ARG A 342 4.48 -3.53 6.21
C ARG A 342 4.28 -2.62 5.00
N ALA A 343 5.24 -2.63 4.07
CA ALA A 343 5.15 -1.87 2.83
C ALA A 343 3.89 -2.27 2.03
N VAL A 344 3.60 -3.57 1.88
CA VAL A 344 2.40 -4.07 1.19
C VAL A 344 1.12 -3.58 1.84
N LEU A 345 1.01 -3.71 3.17
CA LEU A 345 -0.18 -3.29 3.92
C LEU A 345 -0.40 -1.78 3.82
N LEU A 346 0.67 -0.98 3.90
CA LEU A 346 0.58 0.46 3.71
C LEU A 346 0.26 0.84 2.25
N LEU A 347 0.84 0.12 1.27
CA LEU A 347 0.56 0.31 -0.17
C LEU A 347 -0.89 0.01 -0.50
N ARG A 348 -1.49 -1.03 0.10
CA ARG A 348 -2.91 -1.34 -0.06
C ARG A 348 -3.78 -0.15 0.33
N VAL A 349 -3.51 0.48 1.48
CA VAL A 349 -4.29 1.65 1.93
C VAL A 349 -4.00 2.89 1.09
N ALA A 350 -2.72 3.14 0.75
CA ALA A 350 -2.33 4.25 -0.12
C ALA A 350 -3.00 4.15 -1.50
N THR A 351 -3.01 2.95 -2.08
CA THR A 351 -3.65 2.65 -3.37
C THR A 351 -5.16 2.86 -3.29
N GLY A 352 -5.82 2.36 -2.24
CA GLY A 352 -7.24 2.63 -2.02
C GLY A 352 -7.55 4.11 -1.91
N SER A 353 -6.73 4.87 -1.17
CA SER A 353 -6.89 6.32 -1.01
C SER A 353 -6.75 7.06 -2.35
N ALA A 354 -5.78 6.66 -3.17
CA ALA A 354 -5.57 7.22 -4.51
C ALA A 354 -6.71 6.85 -5.48
N HIS A 355 -7.13 5.59 -5.49
CA HIS A 355 -8.27 5.12 -6.28
C HIS A 355 -9.54 5.90 -5.93
N ASP A 356 -9.84 6.07 -4.64
CA ASP A 356 -11.01 6.82 -4.19
C ASP A 356 -10.95 8.28 -4.68
N LEU A 357 -9.80 8.96 -4.62
CA LEU A 357 -9.65 10.31 -5.19
C LEU A 357 -9.90 10.35 -6.70
N LEU A 358 -9.40 9.37 -7.45
CA LEU A 358 -9.63 9.24 -8.90
C LEU A 358 -11.12 9.03 -9.21
N LYS A 359 -11.77 8.15 -8.45
CA LYS A 359 -13.20 7.86 -8.56
C LYS A 359 -14.06 9.09 -8.24
N GLN A 360 -13.77 9.81 -7.14
CA GLN A 360 -14.45 11.07 -6.81
C GLN A 360 -14.24 12.14 -7.89
N ALA A 361 -13.08 12.12 -8.54
CA ALA A 361 -12.81 12.97 -9.70
C ALA A 361 -13.42 12.45 -11.01
N SER A 362 -14.18 11.36 -11.00
CA SER A 362 -14.77 10.73 -12.19
C SER A 362 -13.74 10.37 -13.26
N PHE A 363 -12.56 9.93 -12.83
CA PHE A 363 -11.56 9.32 -13.71
C PHE A 363 -11.77 7.82 -13.74
N ASP A 364 -11.82 7.25 -14.94
CA ASP A 364 -11.87 5.82 -15.22
C ASP A 364 -10.55 5.36 -15.85
N ALA A 365 -10.42 4.05 -16.09
CA ALA A 365 -9.27 3.48 -16.76
C ALA A 365 -9.03 4.10 -18.15
N ASN A 366 -10.08 4.50 -18.88
CA ASN A 366 -9.95 5.13 -20.19
C ASN A 366 -9.29 6.51 -20.11
N ALA A 367 -9.72 7.35 -19.16
CA ALA A 367 -9.13 8.67 -18.93
C ALA A 367 -7.65 8.58 -18.54
N LEU A 368 -7.26 7.50 -17.85
CA LEU A 368 -5.89 7.25 -17.40
C LEU A 368 -5.05 6.43 -18.40
N ALA A 369 -5.58 6.06 -19.56
CA ALA A 369 -4.92 5.20 -20.55
C ALA A 369 -3.59 5.75 -21.05
N PHE A 370 -3.42 7.08 -21.10
CA PHE A 370 -2.13 7.70 -21.46
C PHE A 370 -1.00 7.35 -20.51
N TRP A 371 -1.32 6.98 -19.27
CA TRP A 371 -0.37 6.71 -18.21
C TRP A 371 -0.17 5.21 -18.02
N TRP A 372 -1.25 4.47 -17.76
CA TRP A 372 -1.12 3.04 -17.45
C TRP A 372 -0.66 2.22 -18.66
N LYS A 373 -1.07 2.57 -19.90
CA LYS A 373 -0.58 1.90 -21.11
C LYS A 373 0.92 2.10 -21.29
N SER A 374 1.39 3.33 -21.11
CA SER A 374 2.81 3.66 -21.20
C SER A 374 3.63 2.99 -20.11
N ILE A 375 3.11 2.88 -18.89
CA ILE A 375 3.77 2.13 -17.82
C ILE A 375 3.88 0.66 -18.17
N GLY A 376 2.80 0.00 -18.59
CA GLY A 376 2.86 -1.43 -18.87
C GLY A 376 3.86 -1.77 -19.96
N ILE A 377 3.92 -0.96 -21.03
CA ILE A 377 4.94 -1.10 -22.08
C ILE A 377 6.35 -0.88 -21.52
N ALA A 378 6.57 0.24 -20.82
CA ALA A 378 7.89 0.60 -20.29
C ALA A 378 8.40 -0.36 -19.22
N ARG A 379 7.50 -1.13 -18.59
CA ARG A 379 7.82 -2.13 -17.56
C ARG A 379 7.79 -3.57 -18.09
N GLY A 380 7.52 -3.77 -19.38
CA GLY A 380 7.47 -5.10 -19.99
C GLY A 380 6.33 -5.97 -19.47
N LEU A 381 5.19 -5.36 -19.10
CA LEU A 381 4.00 -6.10 -18.66
C LEU A 381 3.22 -6.67 -19.85
N TRP A 382 3.26 -5.99 -21.00
CA TRP A 382 2.64 -6.41 -22.26
C TRP A 382 3.27 -5.69 -23.46
N GLU A 383 2.97 -6.18 -24.66
CA GLU A 383 3.45 -5.62 -25.93
C GLU A 383 2.71 -4.32 -26.33
N PRO A 384 3.35 -3.36 -27.04
CA PRO A 384 2.79 -2.03 -27.34
C PRO A 384 1.39 -2.00 -27.97
N ALA A 385 1.04 -3.02 -28.76
CA ALA A 385 -0.25 -3.11 -29.46
C ALA A 385 -1.29 -3.99 -28.74
N VAL A 386 -0.94 -4.61 -27.62
CA VAL A 386 -1.76 -5.63 -26.94
C VAL A 386 -1.91 -5.31 -25.44
N PRO A 387 -2.43 -4.13 -25.05
CA PRO A 387 -2.77 -3.89 -23.66
C PRO A 387 -3.93 -4.80 -23.22
N PRO A 388 -4.01 -5.17 -21.92
CA PRO A 388 -5.14 -5.95 -21.41
C PRO A 388 -6.46 -5.18 -21.57
N THR A 389 -7.56 -5.92 -21.69
CA THR A 389 -8.91 -5.32 -21.75
C THR A 389 -9.35 -4.86 -20.38
N GLN A 390 -9.14 -5.70 -19.35
CA GLN A 390 -9.32 -5.33 -17.95
C GLN A 390 -7.99 -5.44 -17.21
N LEU A 391 -7.68 -4.48 -16.34
CA LEU A 391 -6.41 -4.51 -15.60
C LEU A 391 -6.36 -5.64 -14.56
N SER A 392 -7.51 -6.12 -14.09
CA SER A 392 -7.62 -7.33 -13.26
C SER A 392 -7.13 -8.59 -13.99
N ASP A 393 -7.20 -8.64 -15.33
CA ASP A 393 -6.72 -9.78 -16.12
C ASP A 393 -5.21 -10.00 -15.97
N LEU A 394 -4.45 -8.98 -15.53
CA LEU A 394 -3.03 -9.11 -15.22
C LEU A 394 -2.76 -10.13 -14.10
N TRP A 395 -3.77 -10.51 -13.32
CA TRP A 395 -3.71 -11.60 -12.35
C TRP A 395 -3.64 -12.97 -13.00
N ALA A 396 -4.25 -13.17 -14.17
CA ALA A 396 -4.25 -14.47 -14.85
C ALA A 396 -2.81 -14.95 -15.13
N ASP A 397 -1.96 -14.04 -15.61
CA ASP A 397 -0.53 -14.28 -15.80
C ASP A 397 0.16 -14.74 -14.51
N ILE A 398 -0.18 -14.11 -13.37
CA ILE A 398 0.41 -14.45 -12.07
C ILE A 398 -0.07 -15.82 -11.61
N ARG A 399 -1.38 -16.10 -11.72
CA ARG A 399 -1.95 -17.41 -11.36
C ARG A 399 -1.28 -18.53 -12.14
N ASP A 400 -1.10 -18.36 -13.44
CA ASP A 400 -0.46 -19.37 -14.29
C ASP A 400 1.02 -19.58 -13.89
N MET A 401 1.71 -18.53 -13.44
CA MET A 401 3.06 -18.69 -12.88
C MET A 401 3.09 -19.40 -11.53
N LEU A 402 2.14 -19.12 -10.64
CA LEU A 402 2.05 -19.81 -9.35
C LEU A 402 1.78 -21.30 -9.55
N LEU A 403 0.89 -21.66 -10.48
CA LEU A 403 0.67 -23.06 -10.89
C LEU A 403 1.93 -23.68 -11.46
N GLY A 404 2.62 -22.98 -12.37
CA GLY A 404 3.88 -23.47 -12.95
C GLY A 404 5.00 -23.68 -11.93
N VAL A 405 5.03 -22.89 -10.83
CA VAL A 405 5.94 -23.11 -9.69
C VAL A 405 5.59 -24.40 -8.95
N ASP A 406 4.30 -24.63 -8.72
CA ASP A 406 3.82 -25.85 -8.05
C ASP A 406 4.09 -27.10 -8.88
N ASP A 407 3.87 -27.04 -10.19
CA ASP A 407 4.19 -28.12 -11.12
C ASP A 407 5.69 -28.45 -11.14
N THR A 408 6.55 -27.42 -11.14
CA THR A 408 8.01 -27.62 -11.06
C THR A 408 8.39 -28.30 -9.75
N ASN A 409 7.85 -27.86 -8.61
CA ASN A 409 8.15 -28.47 -7.31
C ASN A 409 7.59 -29.89 -7.17
N ALA A 410 6.46 -30.20 -7.81
CA ALA A 410 5.88 -31.54 -7.82
C ALA A 410 6.67 -32.52 -8.72
N THR A 411 7.18 -32.04 -9.86
CA THR A 411 7.90 -32.88 -10.82
C THR A 411 9.35 -33.14 -10.39
N ASP A 412 10.02 -32.14 -9.82
CA ASP A 412 11.39 -32.25 -9.32
C ASP A 412 11.49 -31.63 -7.92
N PRO A 413 11.20 -32.41 -6.85
CA PRO A 413 11.33 -32.00 -5.46
C PRO A 413 12.79 -31.72 -5.09
N GLY A 414 13.28 -30.52 -5.44
CA GLY A 414 14.67 -30.15 -5.31
C GLY A 414 15.07 -29.01 -6.25
N ALA A 415 14.39 -28.87 -7.39
CA ALA A 415 14.67 -27.85 -8.40
C ALA A 415 14.70 -26.42 -7.84
N LEU A 416 13.85 -26.14 -6.84
CA LEU A 416 13.70 -24.82 -6.22
C LEU A 416 14.30 -24.75 -4.79
N SER A 417 15.06 -25.77 -4.39
CA SER A 417 15.61 -25.90 -3.03
C SER A 417 16.80 -24.98 -2.73
N SER A 418 17.38 -24.33 -3.73
CA SER A 418 18.48 -23.37 -3.58
C SER A 418 18.15 -22.04 -4.27
N ILE A 419 18.85 -20.96 -3.88
CA ILE A 419 18.70 -19.65 -4.55
C ILE A 419 19.08 -19.74 -6.04
N ASN A 420 20.09 -20.54 -6.37
CA ASN A 420 20.43 -20.84 -7.76
C ASN A 420 19.28 -21.55 -8.48
N GLY A 421 18.66 -22.53 -7.80
CA GLY A 421 17.48 -23.24 -8.29
C GLY A 421 16.29 -22.32 -8.55
N LEU A 422 16.02 -21.34 -7.67
CA LEU A 422 15.02 -20.31 -7.92
C LEU A 422 15.35 -19.48 -9.17
N GLY A 423 16.59 -19.01 -9.29
CA GLY A 423 17.01 -18.19 -10.44
C GLY A 423 16.92 -18.91 -11.78
N TYR A 424 17.44 -20.14 -11.87
CA TYR A 424 17.46 -20.91 -13.11
C TYR A 424 16.15 -21.66 -13.37
N GLY A 425 15.60 -22.32 -12.36
CA GLY A 425 14.37 -23.10 -12.45
C GLY A 425 13.11 -22.26 -12.69
N MET A 426 13.18 -20.95 -12.46
CA MET A 426 12.09 -20.00 -12.70
C MET A 426 12.41 -18.96 -13.79
N SER A 427 13.37 -19.25 -14.68
CA SER A 427 13.74 -18.33 -15.76
C SER A 427 12.51 -17.88 -16.58
N GLY A 428 12.38 -16.57 -16.82
CA GLY A 428 11.20 -15.94 -17.40
C GLY A 428 10.03 -15.72 -16.42
N ARG A 429 9.72 -16.69 -15.56
CA ARG A 429 8.66 -16.60 -14.54
C ARG A 429 8.99 -15.60 -13.43
N LEU A 430 10.27 -15.50 -13.09
CA LEU A 430 10.79 -14.58 -12.08
C LEU A 430 10.40 -13.13 -12.38
N ASN A 431 10.51 -12.70 -13.64
CA ASN A 431 10.18 -11.34 -14.05
C ASN A 431 8.72 -11.01 -13.77
N MET A 432 7.81 -11.96 -13.99
CA MET A 432 6.39 -11.76 -13.72
C MET A 432 6.10 -11.72 -12.22
N LEU A 433 6.65 -12.66 -11.44
CA LEU A 433 6.48 -12.68 -9.98
C LEU A 433 7.15 -11.48 -9.28
N CYS A 434 8.05 -10.77 -9.97
CA CYS A 434 8.67 -9.53 -9.48
C CYS A 434 8.01 -8.25 -10.03
N SER A 435 6.93 -8.37 -10.81
CA SER A 435 6.24 -7.25 -11.47
C SER A 435 5.02 -6.75 -10.68
N HIS A 436 5.24 -6.31 -9.44
CA HIS A 436 4.17 -5.85 -8.56
C HIS A 436 3.50 -4.54 -9.03
N GLU A 437 4.03 -3.86 -10.05
CA GLU A 437 3.32 -2.79 -10.74
C GLU A 437 1.93 -3.20 -11.22
N ARG A 438 1.74 -4.48 -11.57
CA ARG A 438 0.42 -5.03 -11.94
C ARG A 438 -0.63 -4.71 -10.88
N VAL A 439 -0.27 -4.89 -9.60
CA VAL A 439 -1.10 -4.59 -8.43
C VAL A 439 -1.44 -3.11 -8.36
N GLY A 440 -0.44 -2.26 -8.60
CA GLY A 440 -0.64 -0.82 -8.70
C GLY A 440 -1.64 -0.47 -9.80
N LEU A 441 -1.55 -1.09 -10.98
CA LEU A 441 -2.42 -0.77 -12.11
C LEU A 441 -3.88 -1.16 -11.86
N TRP A 442 -4.15 -2.42 -11.46
CA TRP A 442 -5.53 -2.87 -11.20
C TRP A 442 -6.13 -2.26 -9.92
N GLY A 443 -5.27 -1.84 -8.99
CA GLY A 443 -5.71 -1.17 -7.77
C GLY A 443 -6.00 0.32 -7.98
N LEU A 444 -5.20 1.03 -8.77
CA LEU A 444 -5.30 2.48 -8.93
C LEU A 444 -6.34 2.91 -9.96
N CYS A 445 -6.53 2.16 -11.05
CA CYS A 445 -7.40 2.57 -12.14
C CYS A 445 -8.85 2.15 -11.87
N PRO A 446 -9.80 3.09 -11.69
CA PRO A 446 -11.21 2.72 -11.54
C PRO A 446 -11.75 2.10 -12.82
N ALA A 447 -12.60 1.07 -12.66
CA ALA A 447 -13.29 0.40 -13.76
C ALA A 447 -14.24 1.34 -14.50
#